data_AF-X1CZS2-F1
#
_entry.id   AF-X1CZS2-F1
#
_cell.length_a   1.000
_cell.length_b   1.000
_cell.length_c   1.000
_cell.angle_alpha   90.00
_cell.angle_beta   90.00
_cell.angle_gamma   90.00
#
_symmetry.space_group_name_H-M   'P 1'
#
loop_
_entity.id
_entity.type
_entity.pdbx_description
1 polymer ?
#
loop_
_entity_poly.entity_id
_entity_poly.type
_entity_poly.pdbx_seq_one_letter_code
_entity_poly.pdbx_strand_id
1 'polypeptide(L)' 'MVDGKVVVTELLSLRSMSKVYGEIKTGKLAIEPGATFTGKCDMGGKKEDITGPVAKLKGEQA' A
#
# COMPACT_ATOMS: atom_id res chain seq x y z
N MET A 1 13.48 4.95 7.69
CA MET A 1 12.00 5.12 7.77
C MET A 1 11.65 6.25 6.83
N VAL A 2 10.68 6.03 5.95
CA VAL A 2 10.23 7.05 4.99
C VAL A 2 8.79 7.39 5.34
N ASP A 3 8.50 8.66 5.56
CA ASP A 3 7.14 9.17 5.70
C ASP A 3 6.87 10.19 4.59
N GLY A 4 5.66 10.14 4.03
CA GLY A 4 5.22 11.10 3.03
C GLY A 4 4.86 10.46 1.69
N LYS A 5 5.07 11.22 0.62
CA LYS A 5 4.61 10.86 -0.72
C LYS A 5 5.78 10.37 -1.58
N VAL A 6 5.73 9.10 -1.97
CA VAL A 6 6.72 8.44 -2.80
C VAL A 6 6.15 8.25 -4.19
N VAL A 7 6.84 8.73 -5.22
CA VAL A 7 6.43 8.58 -6.62
C VAL A 7 7.56 7.93 -7.40
N VAL A 8 7.28 6.77 -7.97
CA VAL A 8 8.20 5.97 -8.77
C VAL A 8 7.48 5.56 -10.06
N THR A 9 8.19 5.55 -11.17
CA THR A 9 7.57 5.31 -12.48
C THR A 9 7.51 3.81 -12.83
N GLU A 10 8.52 3.05 -12.42
CA GLU A 10 8.68 1.64 -12.84
C GLU A 10 8.54 0.65 -11.68
N LEU A 11 9.51 0.59 -10.76
CA LEU A 11 9.58 -0.44 -9.72
C LEU A 11 10.04 0.15 -8.39
N LEU A 12 9.19 0.01 -7.37
CA LEU A 12 9.53 0.29 -5.98
C LEU A 12 9.86 -1.02 -5.27
N SER A 13 11.10 -1.16 -4.80
CA SER A 13 11.54 -2.31 -4.00
C SER A 13 11.70 -1.93 -2.53
N LEU A 14 10.97 -2.59 -1.65
CA LEU A 14 11.08 -2.48 -0.21
C LEU A 14 11.94 -3.62 0.33
N ARG A 15 13.06 -3.25 0.96
CA ARG A 15 14.04 -4.18 1.52
C ARG A 15 13.67 -4.59 2.96
N SER A 16 14.15 -5.71 3.48
CA SER A 16 13.88 -6.10 4.88
C SER A 16 14.17 -4.96 5.88
N MET A 17 13.29 -4.79 6.89
CA MET A 17 13.28 -3.70 7.87
C MET A 17 12.93 -2.31 7.35
N SER A 18 12.64 -2.14 6.05
CA SER A 18 12.15 -0.86 5.54
C SER A 18 10.73 -0.59 6.04
N LYS A 19 10.50 0.63 6.54
CA LYS A 19 9.20 1.11 7.02
C LYS A 19 8.79 2.32 6.22
N VAL A 20 7.67 2.23 5.51
CA VAL A 20 7.13 3.30 4.68
C VAL A 20 5.70 3.63 5.10
N TYR A 21 5.49 4.90 5.41
CA TYR A 21 4.20 5.44 5.82
C TYR A 21 3.76 6.56 4.86
N GLY A 22 2.55 6.48 4.31
CA GLY A 22 2.00 7.57 3.50
C GLY A 22 1.48 7.14 2.13
N GLU A 23 1.72 7.97 1.12
CA GLU A 23 1.19 7.78 -0.24
C GLU A 23 2.27 7.27 -1.18
N ILE A 24 2.06 6.14 -1.84
CA ILE A 24 2.97 5.57 -2.83
C ILE A 24 2.28 5.59 -4.19
N LYS A 25 2.91 6.17 -5.20
CA LYS A 25 2.63 5.94 -6.61
C LYS A 25 3.77 5.16 -7.21
N THR A 26 3.50 3.96 -7.75
CA THR A 26 4.52 3.14 -8.42
C THR A 26 3.94 2.42 -9.62
N GLY A 27 4.75 1.95 -10.57
CA GLY A 27 4.27 1.03 -11.60
C GLY A 27 4.18 -0.41 -11.08
N LYS A 28 5.23 -0.84 -10.37
CA LYS A 28 5.37 -2.17 -9.78
C LYS A 28 5.87 -2.03 -8.34
N LEU A 29 5.42 -2.91 -7.46
CA LEU A 29 5.80 -2.93 -6.05
C LEU A 29 6.37 -4.30 -5.70
N ALA A 30 7.60 -4.35 -5.19
CA ALA A 30 8.25 -5.55 -4.68
C ALA A 30 8.53 -5.36 -3.18
N ILE A 31 8.09 -6.30 -2.35
CA ILE A 31 8.23 -6.23 -0.89
C ILE A 31 8.97 -7.46 -0.40
N GLU A 32 10.15 -7.26 0.20
CA GLU A 32 10.87 -8.33 0.90
C GLU A 32 10.23 -8.62 2.27
N PRO A 33 10.34 -9.87 2.77
CA PRO A 33 9.91 -10.23 4.12
C PRO A 33 10.53 -9.30 5.18
N GLY A 34 9.70 -8.82 6.10
CA GLY A 34 10.12 -7.90 7.16
C GLY A 34 10.14 -6.41 6.75
N ALA A 35 9.76 -6.07 5.54
CA ALA A 35 9.36 -4.70 5.19
C ALA A 35 7.93 -4.42 5.64
N THR A 36 7.64 -3.19 6.02
CA THR A 36 6.32 -2.73 6.44
C THR A 36 5.92 -1.50 5.65
N PHE A 37 4.76 -1.59 5.01
CA PHE A 37 4.13 -0.48 4.31
C PHE A 37 2.78 -0.18 4.97
N THR A 38 2.48 1.09 5.19
CA THR A 38 1.19 1.54 5.73
C THR A 38 0.76 2.84 5.07
N GLY A 39 -0.36 2.82 4.33
CA GLY A 39 -0.93 4.01 3.71
C GLY A 39 -1.65 3.70 2.40
N LYS A 40 -1.71 4.68 1.49
CA LYS A 40 -2.33 4.51 0.18
C LYS A 40 -1.27 4.18 -0.87
N CYS A 41 -1.45 3.08 -1.60
CA CYS A 41 -0.64 2.78 -2.77
C CYS A 41 -1.49 2.89 -4.04
N ASP A 42 -0.92 3.46 -5.09
CA ASP A 42 -1.54 3.66 -6.39
C ASP A 42 -0.57 3.09 -7.44
N MET A 43 -0.91 1.92 -8.00
CA MET A 43 -0.02 1.13 -8.87
C MET A 43 -0.27 1.34 -10.37
N GLY A 44 -0.97 2.43 -10.74
CA GLY A 44 -1.21 2.78 -12.16
C GLY A 44 -2.18 1.84 -12.89
N GLY A 45 -2.79 0.87 -12.21
CA GLY A 45 -3.89 0.08 -12.76
C GLY A 45 -5.10 0.98 -13.02
N LYS A 46 -5.65 0.93 -14.24
CA LYS A 46 -6.93 1.57 -14.58
C LYS A 46 -7.92 1.24 -13.47
N LYS A 47 -8.47 2.26 -12.79
CA LYS A 47 -9.50 2.09 -11.77
C LYS A 47 -10.68 1.38 -12.42
N GLU A 48 -10.73 0.06 -12.31
CA GLU A 48 -11.99 -0.63 -12.20
C GLU A 48 -12.43 -0.36 -10.78
N ASP A 49 -13.52 0.38 -10.64
CA ASP A 49 -14.15 0.72 -9.38
C ASP A 49 -14.52 -0.56 -8.63
N ILE A 50 -13.56 -1.13 -7.88
CA ILE A 50 -13.84 -2.07 -6.81
C ILE A 50 -14.51 -1.30 -5.68
N THR A 51 -15.78 -0.98 -5.88
CA THR A 51 -16.76 -0.66 -4.83
C THR A 51 -17.11 -1.93 -4.06
N GLY A 52 -16.09 -2.68 -3.62
CA GLY A 52 -16.28 -3.73 -2.64
C GLY A 52 -16.37 -3.06 -1.27
N PRO A 53 -17.48 -3.20 -0.51
CA PRO A 53 -17.50 -2.77 0.87
C PRO A 53 -16.41 -3.55 1.60
N VAL A 54 -15.33 -2.88 2.01
CA VAL A 54 -14.46 -3.40 3.07
C VAL A 54 -15.38 -3.62 4.27
N ALA A 55 -15.76 -4.88 4.47
CA ALA A 55 -16.64 -5.30 5.53
C ALA A 55 -16.06 -4.78 6.85
N LYS A 56 -16.75 -3.78 7.41
CA LYS A 56 -16.63 -3.45 8.81
C LYS A 56 -16.94 -4.74 9.57
N LEU A 57 -15.93 -5.41 10.08
CA LEU A 57 -16.06 -6.34 11.21
C LEU A 57 -16.47 -5.49 12.41
N LYS A 58 -17.76 -5.14 12.48
CA LYS A 58 -18.39 -4.65 13.69
C LYS A 58 -18.97 -5.88 14.37
N GLY A 59 -18.27 -6.33 15.41
CA GLY A 59 -18.82 -7.28 16.36
C GLY A 59 -20.04 -6.67 17.06
N GLU A 60 -21.02 -7.51 17.32
CA GLU A 60 -22.12 -7.36 18.28
C GLU A 60 -22.67 -8.79 18.40
N GLN A 61 -22.26 -9.62 19.39
CA GLN A 61 -22.73 -9.63 20.78
C GLN A 61 -24.24 -9.35 20.89
N ALA A 62 -25.04 -10.42 20.82
CA ALA A 62 -26.16 -10.72 21.72
C ALA A 62 -26.68 -12.14 21.45
#